data_AF-A0A832H1A3-F1
#
_entry.id   AF-A0A832H1A3-F1
#
_cell.length_a   1.000
_cell.length_b   1.000
_cell.length_c   1.000
_cell.angle_alpha   90.00
_cell.angle_beta   90.00
_cell.angle_gamma   90.00
#
_symmetry.space_group_name_H-M   'P 1'
#
loop_
_entity.id
_entity.type
_entity.pdbx_description
1 polymer ?
#
loop_
_entity_poly.entity_id
_entity_poly.type
_entity_poly.pdbx_seq_one_letter_code
_entity_poly.pdbx_strand_id
1 'polypeptide(L)'
;KPDAVRLYAWQAVGMIGSIEALDALISHLKIAWGVDRRNILRILLEMPGEVGIETVLDQIGRSGVEQLIDQELMFIGQLYAALLDLPPDQVRLKEADLLRRSLQALQQDAQERIFMLMQFLYPIGAIKAAAFNLQSNSRSNMARGLEILDNTLDIPSKRALLTLLDRNSDLEKVQELSEIVTYESLLPSDRLRRLLELRHFLSDWTIACCFHLARQARWGLTAEQTISCLRHPKGFVREAVLSYLWMASPRAMEKLLPMLRTDPDRLVLAQVHKLMKELEQQPEPIEGTGQIRGKRLNSSNKPGFGTI
;
A
#
# COMPACT_ATOMS: atom_id res chain seq x y z
N LYS A 1 10.57 -13.72 3.22
CA LYS A 1 10.37 -14.67 4.35
C LYS A 1 8.87 -14.77 4.62
N PRO A 2 8.32 -15.93 5.02
CA PRO A 2 6.88 -16.05 5.26
C PRO A 2 6.45 -15.20 6.46
N ASP A 3 5.32 -14.50 6.36
CA ASP A 3 4.85 -13.59 7.42
C ASP A 3 4.57 -14.35 8.72
N ALA A 4 4.15 -15.61 8.60
CA ALA A 4 3.98 -16.52 9.74
C ALA A 4 5.28 -16.72 10.53
N VAL A 5 6.42 -16.90 9.85
CA VAL A 5 7.72 -17.06 10.53
C VAL A 5 8.12 -15.78 11.27
N ARG A 6 7.83 -14.62 10.67
CA ARG A 6 8.11 -13.33 11.31
C ARG A 6 7.18 -13.08 12.50
N LEU A 7 5.90 -13.43 12.39
CA LEU A 7 4.96 -13.40 13.50
C LEU A 7 5.43 -14.30 14.66
N TYR A 8 5.79 -15.55 14.39
CA TYR A 8 6.30 -16.46 15.42
C TYR A 8 7.60 -15.95 16.04
N ALA A 9 8.47 -15.32 15.25
CA ALA A 9 9.68 -14.69 15.77
C ALA A 9 9.32 -13.56 16.75
N TRP A 10 8.40 -12.66 16.39
CA TRP A 10 7.98 -11.59 17.30
C TRP A 10 7.29 -12.10 18.55
N GLN A 11 6.43 -13.12 18.42
CA GLN A 11 5.80 -13.77 19.57
C GLN A 11 6.84 -14.40 20.49
N ALA A 12 7.84 -15.09 19.94
CA ALA A 12 8.93 -15.66 20.73
C ALA A 12 9.74 -14.58 21.47
N VAL A 13 10.04 -13.46 20.80
CA VAL A 13 10.69 -12.31 21.44
C VAL A 13 9.83 -11.74 22.56
N GLY A 14 8.53 -11.55 22.35
CA GLY A 14 7.60 -11.10 23.38
C GLY A 14 7.50 -12.05 24.59
N MET A 15 7.52 -13.36 24.36
CA MET A 15 7.49 -14.37 25.43
C MET A 15 8.78 -14.42 26.25
N ILE A 16 9.94 -14.06 25.68
CA ILE A 16 11.19 -13.97 26.43
C ILE A 16 11.08 -12.89 27.51
N GLY A 17 10.43 -11.76 27.20
CA GLY A 17 10.11 -10.72 28.17
C GLY A 17 11.32 -10.03 28.82
N SER A 18 12.52 -10.21 28.27
CA SER A 18 13.72 -9.52 28.75
C SER A 18 13.75 -8.06 28.25
N ILE A 19 14.57 -7.23 28.88
CA ILE A 19 14.76 -5.82 28.49
C ILE A 19 15.27 -5.75 27.04
N GLU A 20 16.21 -6.62 26.65
CA GLU A 20 16.75 -6.66 25.29
C GLU A 20 15.69 -7.07 24.25
N ALA A 21 14.75 -7.95 24.65
CA ALA A 21 13.64 -8.35 23.79
C ALA A 21 12.64 -7.19 23.59
N LEU A 22 12.36 -6.44 24.66
CA LEU A 22 11.54 -5.23 24.62
C LEU A 22 12.20 -4.14 23.75
N ASP A 23 13.49 -3.87 23.95
CA ASP A 23 14.28 -2.93 23.15
C ASP A 23 14.23 -3.28 21.67
N ALA A 24 14.35 -4.57 21.34
CA ALA A 24 14.26 -5.06 19.97
C ALA A 24 12.86 -4.84 19.38
N LEU A 25 11.79 -5.14 20.13
CA LEU A 25 10.41 -4.91 19.69
C LEU A 25 10.14 -3.42 19.45
N ILE A 26 10.54 -2.54 20.37
CA ILE A 26 10.30 -1.10 20.28
C ILE A 26 11.13 -0.48 19.15
N SER A 27 12.38 -0.91 18.98
CA SER A 27 13.22 -0.48 17.86
C SER A 27 12.60 -0.87 16.52
N HIS A 28 12.01 -2.06 16.42
CA HIS A 28 11.30 -2.49 15.21
C HIS A 28 9.95 -1.80 15.05
N LEU A 29 9.23 -1.48 16.13
CA LEU A 29 7.96 -0.76 16.07
C LEU A 29 8.08 0.56 15.30
N LYS A 30 9.18 1.29 15.52
CA LYS A 30 9.49 2.57 14.88
C LYS A 30 9.56 2.50 13.35
N ILE A 31 9.96 1.35 12.79
CA ILE A 31 10.19 1.19 11.35
C ILE A 31 9.23 0.20 10.69
N ALA A 32 8.55 -0.64 11.47
CA ALA A 32 7.59 -1.61 10.98
C ALA A 32 6.30 -0.91 10.51
N TRP A 33 5.58 -1.56 9.59
CA TRP A 33 4.30 -1.10 9.05
C TRP A 33 3.32 -2.26 8.92
N GLY A 34 2.04 -1.94 8.69
CA GLY A 34 1.01 -2.92 8.40
C GLY A 34 0.91 -4.03 9.45
N VAL A 35 0.95 -5.29 8.98
CA VAL A 35 0.81 -6.48 9.83
C VAL A 35 1.93 -6.60 10.87
N ASP A 36 3.17 -6.23 10.53
CA ASP A 36 4.29 -6.33 11.47
C ASP A 36 4.11 -5.36 12.63
N ARG A 37 3.75 -4.10 12.33
CA ARG A 37 3.45 -3.09 13.35
C ARG A 37 2.29 -3.52 14.23
N ARG A 38 1.18 -4.00 13.64
CA ARG A 38 0.03 -4.55 14.40
C ARG A 38 0.48 -5.66 15.35
N ASN A 39 1.29 -6.60 14.90
CA ASN A 39 1.74 -7.71 15.72
C ASN A 39 2.61 -7.25 16.89
N ILE A 40 3.55 -6.34 16.65
CA ILE A 40 4.41 -5.77 17.70
C ILE A 40 3.56 -4.99 18.72
N LEU A 41 2.66 -4.13 18.27
CA LEU A 41 1.74 -3.39 19.15
C LEU A 41 0.92 -4.34 20.03
N ARG A 42 0.38 -5.43 19.45
CA ARG A 42 -0.40 -6.42 20.20
C ARG A 42 0.43 -7.09 21.28
N ILE A 43 1.64 -7.53 20.93
CA ILE A 43 2.56 -8.17 21.88
C ILE A 43 2.82 -7.24 23.06
N LEU A 44 3.16 -5.97 22.79
CA LEU A 44 3.48 -4.97 23.83
C LEU A 44 2.26 -4.64 24.70
N LEU A 45 1.06 -4.49 24.12
CA LEU A 45 -0.17 -4.21 24.86
C LEU A 45 -0.67 -5.39 25.72
N GLU A 46 -0.37 -6.63 25.31
CA GLU A 46 -0.79 -7.85 26.01
C GLU A 46 0.19 -8.27 27.12
N MET A 47 1.29 -7.55 27.33
CA MET A 47 2.27 -7.90 28.36
C MET A 47 1.67 -7.74 29.77
N PRO A 48 1.95 -8.70 30.69
CA PRO A 48 1.46 -8.63 32.06
C PRO A 48 1.94 -7.37 32.79
N GLY A 49 1.07 -6.80 33.62
CA GLY A 49 1.42 -5.67 34.50
C GLY A 49 1.80 -4.39 33.77
N GLU A 50 1.30 -4.19 32.54
CA GLU A 50 1.52 -2.98 31.72
C GLU A 50 3.00 -2.68 31.38
N VAL A 51 3.92 -3.64 31.63
CA VAL A 51 5.36 -3.48 31.37
C VAL A 51 5.65 -3.06 29.93
N GLY A 52 4.92 -3.59 28.96
CA GLY A 52 5.08 -3.20 27.56
C GLY A 52 4.64 -1.76 27.27
N ILE A 53 3.63 -1.24 27.98
CA ILE A 53 3.18 0.15 27.88
C ILE A 53 4.22 1.07 28.52
N GLU A 54 4.61 0.79 29.77
CA GLU A 54 5.61 1.56 30.51
C GLU A 54 6.93 1.64 29.74
N THR A 55 7.43 0.51 29.24
CA THR A 55 8.71 0.47 28.51
C THR A 55 8.65 1.25 27.19
N VAL A 56 7.52 1.20 26.47
CA VAL A 56 7.34 2.03 25.26
C VAL A 56 7.39 3.51 25.62
N LEU A 57 6.65 3.93 26.65
CA LEU A 57 6.62 5.32 27.09
C LEU A 57 7.99 5.79 27.60
N ASP A 58 8.75 4.94 28.29
CA ASP A 58 10.10 5.28 28.74
C ASP A 58 11.08 5.48 27.57
N GLN A 59 10.97 4.69 26.51
CA GLN A 59 11.93 4.72 25.40
C GLN A 59 11.62 5.73 24.29
N ILE A 60 10.34 5.93 23.97
CA ILE A 60 9.94 6.82 22.86
C ILE A 60 9.11 8.00 23.35
N GLY A 61 8.69 8.00 24.61
CA GLY A 61 7.85 9.03 25.18
C GLY A 61 6.46 9.05 24.57
N ARG A 62 5.61 9.88 25.17
CA ARG A 62 4.31 10.23 24.59
C ARG A 62 4.45 10.74 23.15
N SER A 63 5.39 11.66 22.92
CA SER A 63 5.63 12.25 21.59
C SER A 63 5.99 11.22 20.52
N GLY A 64 6.72 10.15 20.86
CA GLY A 64 7.04 9.08 19.91
C GLY A 64 5.81 8.26 19.52
N VAL A 65 4.88 8.02 20.45
CA VAL A 65 3.61 7.35 20.14
C VAL A 65 2.70 8.26 19.29
N GLU A 66 2.65 9.56 19.60
CA GLU A 66 1.93 10.54 18.79
C GLU A 66 2.47 10.60 17.36
N GLN A 67 3.79 10.56 17.17
CA GLN A 67 4.41 10.46 15.84
C GLN A 67 4.01 9.18 15.09
N LEU A 68 3.88 8.05 15.78
CA LEU A 68 3.39 6.81 15.16
C LEU A 68 1.91 6.92 14.75
N ILE A 69 1.09 7.65 15.50
CA ILE A 69 -0.31 7.96 15.13
C ILE A 69 -0.31 8.84 13.87
N ASP A 70 0.49 9.90 13.84
CA ASP A 70 0.57 10.79 12.68
C ASP A 70 1.08 10.07 11.43
N GLN A 71 1.99 9.11 11.57
CA GLN A 71 2.41 8.23 10.48
C GLN A 71 1.26 7.39 9.90
N GLU A 72 0.39 6.83 10.75
CA GLU A 72 -0.80 6.10 10.28
C GLU A 72 -1.81 7.04 9.64
N LEU A 73 -2.02 8.23 10.20
CA LEU A 73 -2.88 9.27 9.62
C LEU A 73 -2.36 9.71 8.24
N MET A 74 -1.04 9.92 8.11
CA MET A 74 -0.39 10.24 6.85
C MET A 74 -0.63 9.15 5.81
N PHE A 75 -0.49 7.88 6.20
CA PHE A 75 -0.75 6.77 5.31
C PHE A 75 -2.23 6.72 4.88
N ILE A 76 -3.18 6.88 5.80
CA ILE A 76 -4.61 6.94 5.47
C ILE A 76 -4.92 8.10 4.52
N GLY A 77 -4.30 9.26 4.70
CA GLY A 77 -4.42 10.41 3.80
C GLY A 77 -4.02 10.07 2.36
N GLN A 78 -2.91 9.35 2.18
CA GLN A 78 -2.49 8.86 0.86
C GLN A 78 -3.50 7.87 0.25
N LEU A 79 -4.15 7.03 1.07
CA LEU A 79 -5.18 6.10 0.61
C LEU A 79 -6.45 6.83 0.17
N TYR A 80 -6.91 7.85 0.92
CA TYR A 80 -8.05 8.66 0.50
C TYR A 80 -7.75 9.46 -0.77
N ALA A 81 -6.58 10.07 -0.87
CA ALA A 81 -6.14 10.74 -2.11
C ALA A 81 -6.20 9.78 -3.32
N ALA A 82 -5.84 8.52 -3.11
CA ALA A 82 -5.96 7.51 -4.15
C ALA A 82 -7.40 7.14 -4.51
N LEU A 83 -8.30 7.05 -3.54
CA LEU A 83 -9.72 6.78 -3.80
C LEU A 83 -10.39 7.94 -4.56
N LEU A 84 -10.05 9.19 -4.20
CA LEU A 84 -10.55 10.40 -4.88
C LEU A 84 -10.14 10.46 -6.35
N ASP A 85 -8.89 10.10 -6.65
CA ASP A 85 -8.34 10.12 -8.02
C ASP A 85 -8.59 8.81 -8.80
N LEU A 86 -9.20 7.79 -8.17
CA LEU A 86 -9.63 6.55 -8.81
C LEU A 86 -11.16 6.36 -8.67
N PRO A 87 -11.99 7.36 -9.02
CA PRO A 87 -13.42 7.27 -8.75
C PRO A 87 -14.07 6.19 -9.63
N PRO A 88 -15.11 5.51 -9.13
CA PRO A 88 -15.79 4.44 -9.87
C PRO A 88 -16.37 4.92 -11.20
N ASP A 89 -16.75 6.20 -11.27
CA ASP A 89 -17.39 6.77 -12.46
C ASP A 89 -16.43 7.00 -13.62
N GLN A 90 -15.13 7.20 -13.33
CA GLN A 90 -14.08 7.43 -14.34
C GLN A 90 -13.30 6.16 -14.67
N VAL A 91 -13.01 5.32 -13.67
CA VAL A 91 -12.25 4.07 -13.86
C VAL A 91 -13.15 2.85 -13.60
N ARG A 92 -13.97 2.53 -14.62
CA ARG A 92 -15.00 1.48 -14.63
C ARG A 92 -14.45 0.08 -14.96
N LEU A 93 -13.31 -0.28 -14.36
CA LEU A 93 -12.67 -1.59 -14.53
C LEU A 93 -12.85 -2.43 -13.26
N LYS A 94 -13.04 -3.75 -13.42
CA LYS A 94 -13.13 -4.67 -12.28
C LYS A 94 -11.86 -4.62 -11.41
N GLU A 95 -10.71 -4.48 -12.05
CA GLU A 95 -9.41 -4.34 -11.40
C GLU A 95 -9.33 -3.04 -10.58
N ALA A 96 -10.03 -1.99 -11.01
CA ALA A 96 -10.13 -0.76 -10.23
C ALA A 96 -11.02 -0.94 -8.99
N ASP A 97 -12.10 -1.73 -9.08
CA ASP A 97 -12.89 -2.10 -7.91
C ASP A 97 -12.08 -2.93 -6.91
N LEU A 98 -11.26 -3.87 -7.39
CA LEU A 98 -10.36 -4.66 -6.54
C LEU A 98 -9.35 -3.76 -5.82
N LEU A 99 -8.73 -2.82 -6.55
CA LEU A 99 -7.80 -1.86 -5.97
C LEU A 99 -8.51 -1.00 -4.91
N ARG A 100 -9.67 -0.39 -5.23
CA ARG A 100 -10.45 0.43 -4.28
C ARG A 100 -10.78 -0.33 -2.99
N ARG A 101 -11.28 -1.56 -3.10
CA ARG A 101 -11.57 -2.41 -1.92
C ARG A 101 -10.31 -2.69 -1.11
N SER A 102 -9.18 -2.96 -1.77
CA SER A 102 -7.90 -3.20 -1.07
C SER A 102 -7.40 -1.94 -0.34
N LEU A 103 -7.61 -0.74 -0.91
CA LEU A 103 -7.26 0.53 -0.27
C LEU A 103 -8.15 0.79 0.95
N GLN A 104 -9.45 0.51 0.85
CA GLN A 104 -10.39 0.63 1.98
C GLN A 104 -10.04 -0.36 3.11
N ALA A 105 -9.64 -1.59 2.77
CA ALA A 105 -9.16 -2.54 3.77
C ALA A 105 -7.89 -2.04 4.48
N LEU A 106 -6.95 -1.43 3.74
CA LEU A 106 -5.76 -0.80 4.34
C LEU A 106 -6.11 0.37 5.26
N GLN A 107 -7.15 1.16 4.93
CA GLN A 107 -7.63 2.24 5.81
C GLN A 107 -8.17 1.68 7.12
N GLN A 108 -9.00 0.63 7.06
CA GLN A 108 -9.51 -0.04 8.26
C GLN A 108 -8.37 -0.62 9.10
N ASP A 109 -7.40 -1.28 8.46
CA ASP A 109 -6.24 -1.82 9.15
C ASP A 109 -5.40 -0.73 9.85
N ALA A 110 -5.25 0.44 9.23
CA ALA A 110 -4.55 1.58 9.80
C ALA A 110 -5.32 2.19 10.99
N GLN A 111 -6.64 2.33 10.88
CA GLN A 111 -7.50 2.80 11.98
C GLN A 111 -7.38 1.89 13.21
N GLU A 112 -7.38 0.57 13.02
CA GLU A 112 -7.16 -0.38 14.13
C GLU A 112 -5.80 -0.16 14.80
N ARG A 113 -4.73 0.07 14.03
CA ARG A 113 -3.41 0.38 14.59
C ARG A 113 -3.41 1.70 15.34
N ILE A 114 -4.15 2.72 14.88
CA ILE A 114 -4.32 3.96 15.63
C ILE A 114 -4.99 3.70 16.99
N PHE A 115 -6.06 2.88 17.04
CA PHE A 115 -6.67 2.47 18.32
C PHE A 115 -5.71 1.71 19.23
N MET A 116 -4.81 0.90 18.69
CA MET A 116 -3.77 0.24 19.48
C MET A 116 -2.74 1.23 20.02
N LEU A 117 -2.28 2.17 19.18
CA LEU A 117 -1.35 3.23 19.59
C LEU A 117 -1.95 4.12 20.69
N MET A 118 -3.23 4.48 20.57
CA MET A 118 -3.93 5.24 21.61
C MET A 118 -4.02 4.51 22.95
N GLN A 119 -4.03 3.17 22.97
CA GLN A 119 -4.02 2.40 24.23
C GLN A 119 -2.72 2.53 25.02
N PHE A 120 -1.63 3.02 24.41
CA PHE A 120 -0.41 3.37 25.15
C PHE A 120 -0.52 4.73 25.85
N LEU A 121 -1.39 5.61 25.36
CA LEU A 121 -1.49 7.01 25.84
C LEU A 121 -2.68 7.24 26.77
N TYR A 122 -3.72 6.42 26.65
CA TYR A 122 -5.03 6.67 27.23
C TYR A 122 -5.61 5.42 27.89
N PRO A 123 -6.60 5.56 28.79
CA PRO A 123 -7.24 4.41 29.42
C PRO A 123 -7.77 3.40 28.41
N ILE A 124 -7.25 2.17 28.47
CA ILE A 124 -7.56 1.08 27.52
C ILE A 124 -9.08 0.87 27.38
N GLY A 125 -9.81 0.92 28.49
CA GLY A 125 -11.27 0.76 28.51
C GLY A 125 -12.00 1.82 27.69
N ALA A 126 -11.58 3.09 27.78
CA ALA A 126 -12.17 4.19 27.01
C ALA A 126 -11.90 4.02 25.50
N ILE A 127 -10.66 3.72 25.13
CA ILE A 127 -10.27 3.52 23.72
C ILE A 127 -11.00 2.32 23.11
N LYS A 128 -11.09 1.19 23.82
CA LYS A 128 -11.85 0.01 23.35
C LYS A 128 -13.34 0.28 23.24
N ALA A 129 -13.93 1.00 24.20
CA ALA A 129 -15.34 1.38 24.15
C ALA A 129 -15.64 2.30 22.96
N ALA A 130 -14.77 3.27 22.67
CA ALA A 130 -14.89 4.12 21.49
C ALA A 130 -14.79 3.31 20.19
N ALA A 131 -13.76 2.47 20.05
CA ALA A 131 -13.56 1.63 18.86
C ALA A 131 -14.78 0.73 18.59
N PHE A 132 -15.31 0.08 19.62
CA PHE A 132 -16.51 -0.77 19.52
C PHE A 132 -17.73 0.02 19.04
N ASN A 133 -17.95 1.23 19.57
CA ASN A 133 -19.07 2.08 19.20
C ASN A 133 -18.96 2.60 17.75
N LEU A 134 -17.74 2.92 17.30
CA LEU A 134 -17.46 3.40 15.94
C LEU A 134 -17.61 2.32 14.87
N GLN A 135 -17.36 1.06 15.20
CA GLN A 135 -17.60 -0.08 14.30
C GLN A 135 -19.10 -0.38 14.10
N SER A 136 -19.98 0.26 14.87
CA SER A 136 -21.42 0.07 14.75
C SER A 136 -22.00 0.76 13.52
N ASN A 137 -22.95 0.11 12.85
CA ASN A 137 -23.75 0.75 11.79
C ASN A 137 -24.73 1.81 12.32
N SER A 138 -24.93 1.92 13.65
CA SER A 138 -25.82 2.90 14.28
C SER A 138 -25.15 4.27 14.41
N ARG A 139 -25.82 5.32 13.89
CA ARG A 139 -25.36 6.72 14.04
C ARG A 139 -25.24 7.14 15.50
N SER A 140 -26.16 6.68 16.36
CA SER A 140 -26.14 6.98 17.80
C SER A 140 -24.93 6.37 18.49
N ASN A 141 -24.58 5.11 18.16
CA ASN A 141 -23.37 4.49 18.70
C ASN A 141 -22.12 5.19 18.17
N MET A 142 -22.06 5.52 16.87
CA MET A 142 -20.91 6.27 16.34
C MET A 142 -20.72 7.62 17.03
N ALA A 143 -21.79 8.40 17.23
CA ALA A 143 -21.74 9.66 17.96
C ALA A 143 -21.18 9.47 19.38
N ARG A 144 -21.63 8.42 20.09
CA ARG A 144 -21.08 8.06 21.41
C ARG A 144 -19.59 7.70 21.33
N GLY A 145 -19.17 6.96 20.30
CA GLY A 145 -17.77 6.63 20.09
C GLY A 145 -16.90 7.88 19.88
N LEU A 146 -17.37 8.82 19.07
CA LEU A 146 -16.72 10.12 18.86
C LEU A 146 -16.71 10.96 20.14
N GLU A 147 -17.80 10.99 20.91
CA GLU A 147 -17.88 11.70 22.19
C GLU A 147 -16.88 11.15 23.23
N ILE A 148 -16.73 9.82 23.31
CA ILE A 148 -15.72 9.20 24.18
C ILE A 148 -14.32 9.69 23.77
N LEU A 149 -14.00 9.65 22.47
CA LEU A 149 -12.69 10.10 22.00
C LEU A 149 -12.50 11.60 22.20
N ASP A 150 -13.52 12.41 21.97
CA ASP A 150 -13.43 13.87 22.15
C ASP A 150 -13.11 14.22 23.60
N ASN A 151 -13.70 13.52 24.56
CA ASN A 151 -13.41 13.74 25.98
C ASN A 151 -12.11 13.07 26.47
N THR A 152 -11.58 12.10 25.74
CA THR A 152 -10.40 11.31 26.15
C THR A 152 -9.10 11.86 25.56
N LEU A 153 -9.13 12.31 24.31
CA LEU A 153 -7.93 12.61 23.55
C LEU A 153 -7.46 14.05 23.78
N ASP A 154 -6.16 14.20 24.00
CA ASP A 154 -5.44 15.48 24.09
C ASP A 154 -4.23 15.54 23.12
N ILE A 155 -4.18 14.66 22.11
CA ILE A 155 -3.17 14.70 21.04
C ILE A 155 -3.34 15.93 20.11
N PRO A 156 -2.26 16.45 19.50
CA PRO A 156 -2.35 17.55 18.53
C PRO A 156 -3.27 17.24 17.33
N SER A 157 -3.19 16.02 16.79
CA SER A 157 -3.96 15.59 15.62
C SER A 157 -5.40 15.15 15.94
N LYS A 158 -5.93 15.49 17.12
CA LYS A 158 -7.26 15.08 17.60
C LYS A 158 -8.37 15.42 16.60
N ARG A 159 -8.41 16.67 16.10
CA ARG A 159 -9.43 17.12 15.16
C ARG A 159 -9.43 16.28 13.88
N ALA A 160 -8.26 16.10 13.27
CA ALA A 160 -8.09 15.30 12.06
C ALA A 160 -8.52 13.83 12.28
N LEU A 161 -8.14 13.25 13.43
CA LEU A 161 -8.53 11.88 13.79
C LEU A 161 -10.05 11.74 13.96
N LEU A 162 -10.72 12.66 14.65
CA LEU A 162 -12.18 12.61 14.84
C LEU A 162 -12.92 12.73 13.50
N THR A 163 -12.51 13.65 12.62
CA THR A 163 -13.07 13.78 11.27
C THR A 163 -12.92 12.50 10.46
N LEU A 164 -11.74 11.86 10.54
CA LEU A 164 -11.44 10.62 9.82
C LEU A 164 -12.31 9.46 10.28
N LEU A 165 -12.61 9.37 11.58
CA LEU A 165 -13.43 8.32 12.17
C LEU A 165 -14.94 8.55 11.99
N ASP A 166 -15.35 9.77 11.66
CA ASP A 166 -16.74 10.11 11.35
C ASP A 166 -17.13 9.72 9.89
N ARG A 167 -18.41 9.80 9.57
CA ARG A 167 -19.00 9.53 8.24
C ARG A 167 -18.91 10.72 7.29
N ASN A 168 -17.81 11.47 7.35
CA ASN A 168 -17.51 12.53 6.39
C ASN A 168 -17.13 11.95 5.03
N SER A 169 -17.23 12.78 3.99
CA SER A 169 -16.77 12.42 2.65
C SER A 169 -15.25 12.23 2.60
N ASP A 170 -14.77 11.43 1.65
CA ASP A 170 -13.32 11.22 1.46
C ASP A 170 -12.58 12.56 1.21
N LEU A 171 -13.23 13.53 0.55
CA LEU A 171 -12.66 14.86 0.31
C LEU A 171 -12.48 15.64 1.61
N GLU A 172 -13.50 15.71 2.46
CA GLU A 172 -13.41 16.39 3.76
C GLU A 172 -12.33 15.75 4.63
N LYS A 173 -12.24 14.42 4.64
CA LYS A 173 -11.21 13.69 5.41
C LYS A 173 -9.80 14.05 4.96
N VAL A 174 -9.58 14.20 3.66
CA VAL A 174 -8.27 14.60 3.12
C VAL A 174 -7.96 16.07 3.42
N GLN A 175 -8.95 16.96 3.34
CA GLN A 175 -8.78 18.37 3.67
C GLN A 175 -8.39 18.59 5.13
N GLU A 176 -9.01 17.84 6.05
CA GLU A 176 -8.68 17.88 7.48
C GLU A 176 -7.30 17.27 7.80
N LEU A 177 -6.74 16.46 6.89
CA LEU A 177 -5.37 15.95 6.99
C LEU A 177 -4.33 16.87 6.34
N SER A 178 -4.70 18.07 5.86
CA SER A 178 -3.80 18.94 5.09
C SER A 178 -2.51 19.35 5.79
N GLU A 179 -2.52 19.42 7.13
CA GLU A 179 -1.32 19.68 7.95
C GLU A 179 -0.33 18.50 7.97
N ILE A 180 -0.82 17.27 7.69
CA ILE A 180 -0.04 16.02 7.72
C ILE A 180 0.27 15.55 6.29
N VAL A 181 -0.66 15.70 5.34
CA VAL A 181 -0.55 15.29 3.94
C VAL A 181 -1.11 16.36 3.03
N THR A 182 -0.28 16.86 2.12
CA THR A 182 -0.74 17.68 1.01
C THR A 182 -1.43 16.81 -0.03
N TYR A 183 -2.70 17.10 -0.31
CA TYR A 183 -3.42 16.50 -1.42
C TYR A 183 -3.37 17.39 -2.66
N GLU A 184 -2.86 16.81 -3.73
CA GLU A 184 -2.94 17.35 -5.07
C GLU A 184 -3.67 16.32 -5.93
N SER A 185 -4.69 16.74 -6.68
CA SER A 185 -5.41 15.83 -7.57
C SER A 185 -4.51 15.40 -8.73
N LEU A 186 -4.47 14.11 -9.00
CA LEU A 186 -3.67 13.50 -10.06
C LEU A 186 -4.57 12.75 -11.04
N LEU A 187 -4.07 12.57 -12.27
CA LEU A 187 -4.68 11.63 -13.19
C LEU A 187 -4.63 10.21 -12.59
N PRO A 188 -5.63 9.34 -12.87
CA PRO A 188 -5.68 7.98 -12.36
C PRO A 188 -4.38 7.17 -12.55
N SER A 189 -3.74 7.28 -13.72
CA SER A 189 -2.45 6.64 -14.01
C SER A 189 -1.32 7.15 -13.12
N ASP A 190 -1.31 8.44 -12.84
CA ASP A 190 -0.25 9.12 -12.10
C ASP A 190 -0.41 8.85 -10.61
N ARG A 191 -1.66 8.84 -10.13
CA ARG A 191 -2.00 8.37 -8.78
C ARG A 191 -1.57 6.93 -8.55
N LEU A 192 -1.80 6.04 -9.51
CA LEU A 192 -1.37 4.65 -9.40
C LEU A 192 0.17 4.52 -9.33
N ARG A 193 0.90 5.33 -10.12
CA ARG A 193 2.37 5.39 -9.99
C ARG A 193 2.78 5.89 -8.61
N ARG A 194 2.13 6.93 -8.09
CA ARG A 194 2.38 7.44 -6.73
C ARG A 194 2.11 6.38 -5.66
N LEU A 195 1.06 5.58 -5.78
CA LEU A 195 0.80 4.45 -4.88
C LEU A 195 1.95 3.43 -4.89
N LEU A 196 2.50 3.09 -6.06
CA LEU A 196 3.61 2.14 -6.17
C LEU A 196 4.95 2.68 -5.62
N GLU A 197 5.10 4.00 -5.47
CA GLU A 197 6.21 4.58 -4.70
C GLU A 197 6.07 4.26 -3.20
N LEU A 198 4.83 4.16 -2.71
CA LEU A 198 4.49 3.79 -1.34
C LEU A 198 4.44 2.28 -1.11
N ARG A 199 4.92 1.45 -2.05
CA ARG A 199 4.85 -0.03 -1.99
C ARG A 199 5.31 -0.66 -0.68
N HIS A 200 6.22 -0.02 0.05
CA HIS A 200 6.72 -0.53 1.33
C HIS A 200 5.69 -0.45 2.47
N PHE A 201 4.63 0.34 2.29
CA PHE A 201 3.53 0.52 3.23
C PHE A 201 2.26 -0.21 2.78
N LEU A 202 2.17 -0.59 1.51
CA LEU A 202 1.02 -1.30 0.93
C LEU A 202 1.05 -2.79 1.28
N SER A 203 -0.13 -3.40 1.34
CA SER A 203 -0.21 -4.87 1.37
C SER A 203 0.25 -5.44 0.03
N ASP A 204 0.79 -6.66 0.07
CA ASP A 204 1.15 -7.43 -1.12
C ASP A 204 -0.02 -7.53 -2.11
N TRP A 205 -1.25 -7.71 -1.57
CA TRP A 205 -2.48 -7.76 -2.37
C TRP A 205 -2.76 -6.43 -3.09
N THR A 206 -2.64 -5.30 -2.39
CA THR A 206 -2.82 -3.97 -2.98
C THR A 206 -1.81 -3.70 -4.10
N ILE A 207 -0.55 -4.14 -3.94
CA ILE A 207 0.48 -4.04 -4.98
C ILE A 207 0.06 -4.86 -6.22
N ALA A 208 -0.38 -6.11 -6.03
CA ALA A 208 -0.87 -6.93 -7.14
C ALA A 208 -2.08 -6.28 -7.86
N CYS A 209 -3.03 -5.70 -7.11
CA CYS A 209 -4.13 -4.93 -7.69
C CYS A 209 -3.66 -3.74 -8.53
N CYS A 210 -2.60 -3.03 -8.10
CA CYS A 210 -2.02 -1.93 -8.89
C CYS A 210 -1.50 -2.43 -10.25
N PHE A 211 -0.77 -3.54 -10.30
CA PHE A 211 -0.27 -4.10 -11.56
C PHE A 211 -1.38 -4.63 -12.46
N HIS A 212 -2.39 -5.29 -11.90
CA HIS A 212 -3.55 -5.74 -12.69
C HIS A 212 -4.34 -4.57 -13.27
N LEU A 213 -4.56 -3.49 -12.50
CA LEU A 213 -5.21 -2.29 -13.00
C LEU A 213 -4.37 -1.62 -14.10
N ALA A 214 -3.07 -1.42 -13.87
CA ALA A 214 -2.18 -0.84 -14.88
C ALA A 214 -2.18 -1.68 -16.17
N ARG A 215 -2.22 -3.01 -16.05
CA ARG A 215 -2.32 -3.92 -17.19
C ARG A 215 -3.62 -3.72 -17.96
N GLN A 216 -4.76 -3.74 -17.27
CA GLN A 216 -6.07 -3.67 -17.91
C GLN A 216 -6.33 -2.28 -18.51
N ALA A 217 -5.89 -1.22 -17.84
CA ALA A 217 -6.01 0.16 -18.28
C ALA A 217 -4.91 0.59 -19.28
N ARG A 218 -3.93 -0.29 -19.54
CA ARG A 218 -2.73 -0.01 -20.37
C ARG A 218 -1.96 1.23 -19.92
N TRP A 219 -1.85 1.44 -18.61
CA TRP A 219 -1.08 2.55 -18.04
C TRP A 219 0.40 2.19 -17.92
N GLY A 220 1.26 3.13 -18.32
CA GLY A 220 2.70 2.97 -18.21
C GLY A 220 3.17 3.08 -16.76
N LEU A 221 3.98 2.12 -16.33
CA LEU A 221 4.74 2.11 -15.08
C LEU A 221 6.22 2.31 -15.37
N THR A 222 6.94 2.81 -14.36
CA THR A 222 8.39 2.97 -14.47
C THR A 222 9.11 1.63 -14.41
N ALA A 223 10.31 1.57 -14.98
CA ALA A 223 11.18 0.40 -14.90
C ALA A 223 11.53 0.07 -13.44
N GLU A 224 11.80 1.07 -12.61
CA GLU A 224 12.12 0.89 -11.20
C GLU A 224 10.98 0.20 -10.43
N GLN A 225 9.76 0.71 -10.55
CA GLN A 225 8.57 0.12 -9.93
C GLN A 225 8.42 -1.35 -10.34
N THR A 226 8.57 -1.63 -11.63
CA THR A 226 8.41 -2.97 -12.19
C THR A 226 9.51 -3.93 -11.71
N ILE A 227 10.78 -3.52 -11.79
CA ILE A 227 11.94 -4.34 -11.38
C ILE A 227 11.89 -4.63 -9.87
N SER A 228 11.53 -3.64 -9.05
CA SER A 228 11.41 -3.83 -7.60
C SER A 228 10.38 -4.91 -7.24
N CYS A 229 9.23 -4.93 -7.94
CA CYS A 229 8.16 -5.89 -7.70
C CYS A 229 8.39 -7.25 -8.38
N LEU A 230 9.23 -7.35 -9.42
CA LEU A 230 9.69 -8.64 -9.94
C LEU A 230 10.52 -9.44 -8.93
N ARG A 231 11.15 -8.78 -7.96
CA ARG A 231 11.93 -9.42 -6.88
C ARG A 231 11.13 -9.58 -5.59
N HIS A 232 9.82 -9.30 -5.65
CA HIS A 232 8.97 -9.32 -4.47
C HIS A 232 8.93 -10.72 -3.84
N PRO A 233 8.90 -10.88 -2.50
CA PRO A 233 8.91 -12.20 -1.87
C PRO A 233 7.68 -13.07 -2.17
N LYS A 234 6.51 -12.47 -2.44
CA LYS A 234 5.28 -13.20 -2.75
C LYS A 234 5.14 -13.49 -4.25
N GLY A 235 4.87 -14.74 -4.61
CA GLY A 235 4.72 -15.16 -6.00
C GLY A 235 3.57 -14.49 -6.73
N PHE A 236 2.41 -14.29 -6.10
CA PHE A 236 1.27 -13.65 -6.77
C PHE A 236 1.54 -12.17 -7.13
N VAL A 237 2.41 -11.47 -6.39
CA VAL A 237 2.86 -10.13 -6.78
C VAL A 237 3.75 -10.22 -8.01
N ARG A 238 4.71 -11.14 -8.02
CA ARG A 238 5.57 -11.37 -9.19
C ARG A 238 4.75 -11.78 -10.42
N GLU A 239 3.74 -12.63 -10.24
CA GLU A 239 2.80 -13.05 -11.30
C GLU A 239 2.07 -11.84 -11.91
N ALA A 240 1.50 -10.96 -11.07
CA ALA A 240 0.83 -9.75 -11.53
C ALA A 240 1.77 -8.84 -12.34
N VAL A 241 3.03 -8.72 -11.92
CA VAL A 241 4.06 -7.94 -12.61
C VAL A 241 4.42 -8.56 -13.96
N LEU A 242 4.54 -9.89 -14.05
CA LEU A 242 4.79 -10.60 -15.31
C LEU A 242 3.61 -10.44 -16.28
N SER A 243 2.38 -10.56 -15.76
CA SER A 243 1.16 -10.29 -16.51
C SER A 243 1.13 -8.87 -17.07
N TYR A 244 1.56 -7.88 -16.28
CA TYR A 244 1.71 -6.49 -16.74
C TYR A 244 2.80 -6.34 -17.80
N LEU A 245 3.99 -6.90 -17.59
CA LEU A 245 5.12 -6.81 -18.53
C LEU A 245 4.84 -7.49 -19.86
N TRP A 246 4.11 -8.59 -19.87
CA TRP A 246 3.67 -9.23 -21.10
C TRP A 246 2.81 -8.31 -21.97
N MET A 247 1.99 -7.46 -21.35
CA MET A 247 1.24 -6.41 -22.06
C MET A 247 2.12 -5.22 -22.44
N ALA A 248 2.89 -4.69 -21.49
CA ALA A 248 3.58 -3.41 -21.64
C ALA A 248 4.89 -3.49 -22.43
N SER A 249 5.58 -4.62 -22.38
CA SER A 249 6.88 -4.82 -23.05
C SER A 249 7.13 -6.31 -23.42
N PRO A 250 6.45 -6.84 -24.45
CA PRO A 250 6.67 -8.22 -24.92
C PRO A 250 8.14 -8.54 -25.22
N ARG A 251 8.88 -7.59 -25.82
CA ARG A 251 10.31 -7.75 -26.12
C ARG A 251 11.19 -7.90 -24.87
N ALA A 252 10.83 -7.24 -23.77
CA ALA A 252 11.56 -7.43 -22.52
C ALA A 252 11.30 -8.84 -21.95
N MET A 253 10.10 -9.37 -22.17
CA MET A 253 9.70 -10.71 -21.71
C MET A 253 10.46 -11.83 -22.42
N GLU A 254 10.78 -11.70 -23.71
CA GLU A 254 11.66 -12.66 -24.42
C GLU A 254 12.99 -12.89 -23.68
N LYS A 255 13.56 -11.82 -23.12
CA LYS A 255 14.82 -11.87 -22.37
C LYS A 255 14.63 -12.30 -20.91
N LEU A 256 13.52 -11.91 -20.30
CA LEU A 256 13.25 -12.12 -18.88
C LEU A 256 12.78 -13.56 -18.58
N LEU A 257 11.92 -14.14 -19.42
CA LEU A 257 11.31 -15.45 -19.18
C LEU A 257 12.32 -16.59 -18.96
N PRO A 258 13.42 -16.70 -19.74
CA PRO A 258 14.44 -17.72 -19.49
C PRO A 258 15.06 -17.64 -18.09
N MET A 259 15.21 -16.42 -17.55
CA MET A 259 15.81 -16.19 -16.22
C MET A 259 14.88 -16.57 -15.07
N LEU A 260 13.57 -16.69 -15.33
CA LEU A 260 12.55 -16.99 -14.32
C LEU A 260 12.09 -18.45 -14.31
N ARG A 261 12.69 -19.31 -15.15
CA ARG A 261 12.40 -20.76 -15.17
C ARG A 261 12.74 -21.46 -13.85
N THR A 262 13.55 -20.84 -13.00
CA THR A 262 13.96 -21.35 -11.69
C THR A 262 13.35 -20.54 -10.54
N ASP A 263 12.27 -19.78 -10.79
CA ASP A 263 11.57 -19.08 -9.71
C ASP A 263 11.09 -20.11 -8.65
N PRO A 264 11.27 -19.85 -7.35
CA PRO A 264 10.91 -20.82 -6.30
C PRO A 264 9.39 -21.00 -6.13
N ASP A 265 8.58 -20.08 -6.65
CA ASP A 265 7.13 -20.09 -6.48
C ASP A 265 6.43 -20.80 -7.64
N ARG A 266 5.60 -21.79 -7.30
CA ARG A 266 4.90 -22.64 -8.26
C ARG A 266 3.93 -21.85 -9.15
N LEU A 267 3.30 -20.80 -8.62
CA LEU A 267 2.39 -19.95 -9.40
C LEU A 267 3.14 -19.21 -10.50
N VAL A 268 4.30 -18.64 -10.15
CA VAL A 268 5.16 -17.91 -11.09
C VAL A 268 5.70 -18.86 -12.15
N LEU A 269 6.21 -20.04 -11.76
CA LEU A 269 6.69 -21.04 -12.71
C LEU A 269 5.61 -21.48 -13.71
N ALA A 270 4.39 -21.73 -13.23
CA ALA A 270 3.29 -22.12 -14.10
C ALA A 270 2.98 -21.04 -15.14
N GLN A 271 3.00 -19.77 -14.74
CA GLN A 271 2.81 -18.64 -15.64
C GLN A 271 3.97 -18.49 -16.62
N VAL A 272 5.22 -18.59 -16.17
CA VAL A 272 6.41 -18.52 -17.04
C VAL A 272 6.34 -19.58 -18.13
N HIS A 273 6.04 -20.84 -17.79
CA HIS A 273 5.88 -21.92 -18.78
C HIS A 273 4.77 -21.63 -19.78
N LYS A 274 3.63 -21.09 -19.31
CA LYS A 274 2.52 -20.71 -20.19
C LYS A 274 2.93 -19.63 -21.19
N LEU A 275 3.55 -18.54 -20.71
CA LEU A 275 3.98 -17.41 -21.55
C LEU A 275 5.07 -17.82 -22.55
N MET A 276 5.98 -18.70 -22.13
CA MET A 276 6.99 -19.27 -23.02
C MET A 276 6.37 -20.08 -24.17
N LYS A 277 5.38 -20.92 -23.87
CA LYS A 277 4.64 -21.67 -24.89
C LYS A 277 3.86 -20.74 -25.83
N GLU A 278 3.28 -19.66 -25.31
CA GLU A 278 2.61 -18.65 -26.16
C GLU A 278 3.59 -17.97 -27.11
N LEU A 279 4.83 -17.71 -26.67
CA LEU A 279 5.88 -17.09 -27.46
C LEU A 279 6.39 -18.02 -28.59
N GLU A 280 6.53 -19.31 -28.30
CA GLU A 280 6.88 -20.34 -29.30
C GLU A 280 5.77 -20.54 -30.36
N GLN A 281 4.53 -20.20 -30.02
CA GLN A 281 3.36 -20.32 -30.91
C GLN A 281 3.06 -19.05 -31.72
N GLN A 282 3.80 -17.96 -31.50
CA GLN A 282 3.65 -16.76 -32.32
C GLN A 282 4.28 -17.01 -33.70
N PRO A 283 3.54 -16.83 -34.81
CA PRO A 283 4.12 -16.99 -36.14
C PRO A 283 5.22 -15.95 -36.34
N GLU A 284 6.36 -16.37 -36.90
CA GLU A 284 7.41 -15.43 -37.28
C GLU A 284 6.83 -14.36 -38.22
N PRO A 285 7.22 -13.09 -38.07
CA PRO A 285 6.90 -12.09 -39.07
C PRO A 285 7.46 -12.58 -40.41
N ILE A 286 6.60 -12.64 -41.43
CA ILE A 286 6.96 -13.07 -42.78
C ILE A 286 8.12 -12.18 -43.27
N GLU A 287 9.36 -12.66 -43.17
CA GLU A 287 10.49 -12.11 -43.89
C GLU A 287 10.34 -12.51 -45.36
N GLY A 288 9.87 -11.57 -46.19
CA GLY A 288 10.02 -11.67 -47.64
C GLY A 288 8.80 -11.28 -48.45
N THR A 289 8.72 -10.00 -48.79
CA THR A 289 8.44 -9.62 -50.19
C THR A 289 9.46 -8.58 -50.61
N GLY A 290 10.20 -8.93 -51.65
CA GLY A 290 11.35 -8.18 -52.13
C GLY A 290 11.01 -6.82 -52.71
N GLN A 291 12.06 -5.99 -52.74
CA GLN A 291 12.37 -4.98 -53.75
C GLN A 291 11.21 -4.49 -54.63
N ILE A 292 10.76 -3.26 -54.38
CA ILE A 292 10.44 -2.34 -55.48
C ILE A 292 11.37 -1.14 -55.35
N ARG A 293 12.37 -1.11 -56.24
CA ARG A 293 13.13 0.10 -56.60
C ARG A 293 12.12 1.15 -57.10
N GLY A 294 12.05 2.31 -56.46
CA GLY A 294 11.19 3.41 -56.90
C GLY A 294 11.60 4.76 -56.34
N LYS A 295 12.63 5.36 -56.97
CA LYS A 295 12.97 6.80 -57.03
C LYS A 295 13.21 7.58 -55.73
N ARG A 296 14.49 7.96 -55.56
CA ARG A 296 14.89 9.21 -54.90
C ARG A 296 14.17 10.40 -55.53
N LEU A 297 13.58 11.24 -54.69
CA LEU A 297 13.47 12.68 -54.91
C LEU A 297 13.89 13.36 -53.61
N ASN A 298 15.07 13.98 -53.65
CA ASN A 298 15.49 14.99 -52.69
C ASN A 298 14.54 16.19 -52.80
N SER A 299 14.15 16.78 -51.67
CA SER A 299 14.60 18.13 -51.27
C SER A 299 13.61 18.79 -50.27
N SER A 300 14.20 19.34 -49.20
CA SER A 300 13.85 20.61 -48.55
C SER A 300 12.38 20.93 -48.19
N ASN A 301 12.05 20.92 -46.89
CA ASN A 301 11.91 22.17 -46.10
C ASN A 301 11.42 21.90 -44.66
N LYS A 302 12.24 22.32 -43.68
CA LYS A 302 11.79 22.92 -42.40
C LYS A 302 11.33 24.36 -42.71
N PRO A 303 10.38 24.99 -41.98
CA PRO A 303 10.57 25.50 -40.60
C PRO A 303 9.31 25.32 -39.73
N GLY A 304 9.25 25.63 -38.43
CA GLY A 304 10.19 26.29 -37.52
C GLY A 304 9.59 26.27 -36.10
N PHE A 305 10.49 26.28 -35.12
CA PHE A 305 10.19 26.76 -33.77
C PHE A 305 9.94 28.27 -33.86
N GLY A 306 8.92 28.76 -33.15
CA GLY A 306 8.72 30.16 -32.84
C GLY A 306 8.40 30.30 -31.36
N THR A 307 9.38 30.76 -30.60
CA THR A 307 9.25 31.27 -29.24
C THR A 307 8.65 32.67 -29.27
N ILE A 308 7.62 32.90 -28.46
CA ILE A 308 7.52 33.98 -27.45
C ILE A 308 6.88 33.34 -26.23
#